data_AF-A0A917Y3F9-F1
#
_entry.id   AF-A0A917Y3F9-F1
#
_cell.length_a   1.000
_cell.length_b   1.000
_cell.length_c   1.000
_cell.angle_alpha   90.00
_cell.angle_beta   90.00
_cell.angle_gamma   90.00
#
_symmetry.space_group_name_H-M   'P 1'
#
loop_
_entity.id
_entity.type
_entity.pdbx_description
1 polymer ?
#
loop_
_entity_poly.entity_id
_entity_poly.type
_entity_poly.pdbx_seq_one_letter_code
_entity_poly.pdbx_strand_id
1 'polypeptide(L)'
;MTTKHVTNFKSAYQKLKSKHDWKFSIELYHHDFNSEPFLHTESYIEKVILDYVDEHGLIITVMTPDATYSFSEKNWLVHVDDDYVSFGSKNDNDTHCIIEFC
;
A
#
# COMPACT_ATOMS: atom_id res chain seq x y z
N MET A 1 -22.79 1.96 9.49
CA MET A 1 -21.99 3.10 9.01
C MET A 1 -20.73 2.55 8.37
N THR A 2 -20.81 2.07 7.12
CA THR A 2 -19.82 1.14 6.54
C THR A 2 -19.28 1.61 5.19
N THR A 3 -19.26 2.93 4.96
CA THR A 3 -19.02 3.52 3.62
C THR A 3 -17.67 4.21 3.46
N LYS A 4 -16.91 4.45 4.54
CA LYS A 4 -15.66 5.24 4.47
C LYS A 4 -14.41 4.46 4.04
N HIS A 5 -14.38 3.14 4.22
CA HIS A 5 -13.18 2.33 3.93
C HIS A 5 -13.11 1.86 2.46
N VAL A 6 -14.25 1.50 1.87
CA VAL A 6 -14.34 1.00 0.48
C VAL A 6 -13.92 2.07 -0.54
N THR A 7 -14.14 3.35 -0.24
CA THR A 7 -13.72 4.45 -1.11
C THR A 7 -12.20 4.60 -1.17
N ASN A 8 -11.50 4.34 -0.07
CA ASN A 8 -10.08 4.70 0.02
C ASN A 8 -9.18 3.70 -0.73
N PHE A 9 -9.52 2.40 -0.77
CA PHE A 9 -8.76 1.41 -1.55
C PHE A 9 -8.84 1.69 -3.06
N LYS A 10 -10.02 2.04 -3.57
CA LYS A 10 -10.16 2.43 -4.99
C LYS A 10 -9.38 3.70 -5.30
N SER A 11 -9.42 4.69 -4.43
CA SER A 11 -8.63 5.93 -4.57
C SER A 11 -7.12 5.66 -4.54
N ALA A 12 -6.65 4.81 -3.61
CA ALA A 12 -5.25 4.42 -3.53
C ALA A 12 -4.79 3.72 -4.81
N TYR A 13 -5.57 2.75 -5.31
CA TYR A 13 -5.30 2.10 -6.59
C TYR A 13 -5.21 3.09 -7.74
N GLN A 14 -6.18 4.01 -7.85
CA GLN A 14 -6.17 5.03 -8.89
C GLN A 14 -4.93 5.94 -8.81
N LYS A 15 -4.55 6.37 -7.60
CA LYS A 15 -3.37 7.19 -7.36
C LYS A 15 -2.10 6.45 -7.78
N LEU A 16 -1.88 5.24 -7.26
CA LEU A 16 -0.72 4.40 -7.60
C LEU A 16 -0.65 4.12 -9.11
N LYS A 17 -1.78 3.75 -9.72
CA LYS A 17 -1.86 3.49 -11.17
C LYS A 17 -1.56 4.73 -12.01
N SER A 18 -2.01 5.91 -11.58
CA SER A 18 -1.74 7.17 -12.30
C SER A 18 -0.26 7.57 -12.31
N LYS A 19 0.52 6.98 -11.40
CA LYS A 19 1.94 7.27 -11.19
C LYS A 19 2.85 6.11 -11.64
N HIS A 20 2.37 5.17 -12.44
CA HIS A 20 3.14 3.97 -12.82
C HIS A 20 4.54 4.24 -13.38
N ASP A 21 4.76 5.36 -14.09
CA ASP A 21 6.08 5.73 -14.63
C ASP A 21 7.02 6.42 -13.61
N TRP A 22 6.57 6.63 -12.38
CA TRP A 22 7.35 7.31 -11.35
C TRP A 22 8.26 6.33 -10.62
N LYS A 23 9.34 6.86 -10.05
CA LYS A 23 10.13 6.11 -9.08
C LYS A 23 9.42 6.22 -7.73
N PHE A 24 9.41 5.14 -6.97
CA PHE A 24 8.77 5.09 -5.66
C PHE A 24 9.79 4.72 -4.60
N SER A 25 9.64 5.31 -3.42
CA SER A 25 10.23 4.79 -2.19
C SER A 25 9.17 3.96 -1.48
N ILE A 26 9.47 2.69 -1.21
CA ILE A 26 8.60 1.78 -0.48
C ILE A 26 9.28 1.41 0.83
N GLU A 27 8.64 1.79 1.93
CA GLU A 27 9.14 1.55 3.28
C GLU A 27 8.16 0.69 4.06
N LEU A 28 8.63 -0.45 4.56
CA LEU A 28 7.85 -1.34 5.41
C LEU A 28 8.43 -1.33 6.83
N TYR A 29 7.59 -0.92 7.76
CA TYR A 29 7.85 -0.93 9.19
C TYR A 29 7.14 -2.14 9.80
N HIS A 30 7.79 -2.78 10.77
CA HIS A 30 7.27 -3.93 11.50
C HIS A 30 7.46 -3.69 12.99
N HIS A 31 6.52 -4.18 13.81
CA HIS A 31 6.49 -3.94 15.27
C HIS A 31 7.75 -4.37 16.04
N ASP A 32 8.60 -5.20 15.43
CA ASP A 32 9.88 -5.61 16.02
C ASP A 32 11.03 -4.58 15.81
N PHE A 33 10.82 -3.57 14.96
CA PHE A 33 11.84 -2.60 14.55
C PHE A 33 11.31 -1.17 14.71
N ASN A 34 11.48 -0.61 15.90
CA ASN A 34 10.80 0.63 16.33
C ASN A 34 11.39 1.96 15.81
N SER A 35 12.36 1.94 14.89
CA SER A 35 13.08 3.18 14.51
C SER A 35 13.57 3.26 13.07
N GLU A 36 13.58 2.16 12.32
CA GLU A 36 14.03 2.12 10.93
C GLU A 36 13.12 1.16 10.14
N PRO A 37 12.88 1.42 8.85
CA PRO A 37 12.12 0.49 8.02
C PRO A 37 12.86 -0.85 7.98
N PHE A 38 12.14 -1.94 8.27
CA PHE A 38 12.66 -3.30 8.14
C PHE A 38 13.00 -3.61 6.67
N LEU A 39 12.23 -3.04 5.75
CA LEU A 39 12.50 -3.11 4.32
C LEU A 39 12.33 -1.72 3.70
N HIS A 40 13.34 -1.30 2.96
CA HIS A 40 13.32 -0.09 2.15
C HIS A 40 13.70 -0.46 0.71
N THR A 41 12.91 -0.03 -0.26
CA THR A 41 13.16 -0.30 -1.68
C THR A 41 12.80 0.93 -2.51
N GLU A 42 13.72 1.34 -3.36
CA GLU A 42 13.50 2.39 -4.34
C GLU A 42 13.38 1.80 -5.73
N SER A 43 12.21 1.88 -6.36
CA SER A 43 11.99 1.24 -7.66
C SER A 43 10.88 1.89 -8.48
N TYR A 44 10.88 1.65 -9.78
CA TYR A 44 9.70 1.84 -10.62
C TYR A 44 8.64 0.78 -10.34
N ILE A 45 7.37 1.13 -10.55
CA ILE A 45 6.25 0.19 -10.50
C ILE A 45 6.04 -0.37 -11.90
N GLU A 46 6.18 -1.68 -12.05
CA GLU A 46 5.85 -2.36 -13.31
C GLU A 46 4.34 -2.46 -13.50
N LYS A 47 3.62 -2.74 -12.40
CA LYS A 47 2.19 -2.99 -12.46
C LYS A 47 1.51 -2.75 -11.13
N VAL A 48 0.31 -2.18 -11.19
CA VAL A 48 -0.63 -2.14 -10.06
C VAL A 48 -1.91 -2.88 -10.45
N ILE A 49 -2.34 -3.81 -9.61
CA ILE A 49 -3.55 -4.62 -9.81
C ILE A 49 -4.54 -4.32 -8.68
N LEU A 50 -5.83 -4.28 -9.02
CA LEU A 50 -6.92 -4.25 -8.05
C LEU A 50 -7.82 -5.45 -8.30
N ASP A 51 -7.87 -6.36 -7.33
CA ASP A 51 -8.72 -7.56 -7.34
C ASP A 51 -9.75 -7.50 -6.22
N TYR A 52 -10.76 -8.39 -6.29
CA TYR A 52 -11.75 -8.58 -5.23
C TYR A 52 -11.85 -10.07 -4.89
N VAL A 53 -11.77 -10.40 -3.61
CA VAL A 53 -11.92 -11.76 -3.08
C VAL A 53 -12.93 -11.72 -1.93
N ASP A 54 -13.97 -12.54 -1.98
CA ASP A 54 -15.10 -12.51 -1.03
C ASP A 54 -14.65 -12.49 0.45
N GLU A 55 -13.64 -13.28 0.79
CA GLU A 55 -13.13 -13.40 2.16
C GLU A 55 -12.21 -12.26 2.61
N HIS A 56 -11.70 -11.44 1.69
CA HIS A 56 -10.65 -10.44 1.93
C HIS A 56 -11.01 -9.01 1.49
N GLY A 57 -12.10 -8.85 0.74
CA GLY A 57 -12.49 -7.57 0.14
C GLY A 57 -11.60 -7.21 -1.05
N LEU A 58 -11.39 -5.90 -1.25
CA LEU A 58 -10.47 -5.41 -2.28
C LEU A 58 -9.01 -5.70 -1.92
N ILE A 59 -8.20 -6.04 -2.92
CA ILE A 59 -6.76 -6.28 -2.76
C ILE A 59 -6.01 -5.41 -3.78
N ILE A 60 -5.09 -4.59 -3.31
CA ILE A 60 -4.13 -3.85 -4.15
C ILE A 60 -2.83 -4.61 -4.17
N THR A 61 -2.33 -4.93 -5.36
CA THR A 61 -1.01 -5.53 -5.54
C THR A 61 -0.14 -4.58 -6.35
N VAL A 62 1.02 -4.22 -5.79
CA VAL A 62 2.06 -3.40 -6.42
C VAL A 62 3.23 -4.30 -6.76
N MET A 63 3.61 -4.34 -8.04
CA MET A 63 4.74 -5.12 -8.53
C MET A 63 5.87 -4.19 -8.94
N THR A 64 7.05 -4.46 -8.43
CA THR A 64 8.32 -3.86 -8.84
C THR A 64 9.19 -4.98 -9.44
N PRO A 65 10.30 -4.66 -10.14
CA PRO A 65 11.24 -5.67 -10.64
C PRO A 65 11.80 -6.58 -9.53
N ASP A 66 11.91 -6.05 -8.31
CA ASP A 66 12.54 -6.74 -7.18
C ASP A 66 11.55 -7.40 -6.23
N ALA A 67 10.30 -6.95 -6.17
CA ALA A 67 9.34 -7.36 -5.15
C ALA A 67 7.87 -7.24 -5.57
N THR A 68 7.00 -7.90 -4.80
CA THR A 68 5.55 -7.77 -4.92
C THR A 68 4.96 -7.49 -3.55
N TYR A 69 4.16 -6.42 -3.46
CA TYR A 69 3.52 -5.97 -2.23
C TYR A 69 2.00 -6.05 -2.40
N SER A 70 1.32 -6.75 -1.48
CA SER A 70 -0.13 -6.96 -1.56
C SER A 70 -0.84 -6.55 -0.27
N PHE A 71 -1.84 -5.69 -0.41
CA PHE A 71 -2.60 -5.11 0.70
C PHE A 71 -4.09 -5.42 0.51
N SER A 72 -4.67 -6.19 1.43
CA SER A 72 -6.10 -6.49 1.45
C SER A 72 -6.89 -5.56 2.36
N GLU A 73 -8.08 -5.16 1.92
CA GLU A 73 -9.00 -4.31 2.68
C GLU A 73 -9.37 -4.92 4.03
N LYS A 74 -9.43 -6.25 4.14
CA LYS A 74 -9.65 -6.94 5.42
C LYS A 74 -8.56 -6.62 6.46
N ASN A 75 -7.30 -6.58 6.05
CA ASN A 75 -6.16 -6.53 6.97
C ASN A 75 -5.52 -5.14 7.08
N TRP A 76 -5.76 -4.26 6.12
CA TRP A 76 -5.07 -2.98 6.03
C TRP A 76 -6.05 -1.79 6.02
N LEU A 77 -5.68 -0.73 6.73
CA LEU A 77 -6.21 0.62 6.57
C LEU A 77 -5.39 1.32 5.49
N VAL A 78 -6.03 2.12 4.65
CA VAL A 78 -5.33 2.86 3.60
C VAL A 78 -5.57 4.36 3.75
N HIS A 79 -4.48 5.11 3.63
CA HIS A 79 -4.46 6.57 3.56
C HIS A 79 -3.86 7.00 2.22
N VAL A 80 -4.42 8.07 1.65
CA VAL A 80 -3.99 8.60 0.35
C VAL A 80 -3.77 10.09 0.54
N ASP A 81 -2.57 10.53 0.22
CA ASP A 81 -2.17 11.92 0.24
C ASP A 81 -1.68 12.33 -1.17
N ASP A 82 -1.22 13.56 -1.31
CA ASP A 82 -0.73 14.08 -2.58
C ASP A 82 0.57 13.41 -3.02
N ASP A 83 1.46 13.14 -2.06
CA ASP A 83 2.81 12.66 -2.29
C ASP A 83 3.03 11.18 -1.91
N TYR A 84 2.05 10.53 -1.26
CA TYR A 84 2.18 9.13 -0.86
C TYR A 84 0.84 8.39 -0.75
N VAL A 85 0.94 7.06 -0.73
CA VAL A 85 -0.09 6.14 -0.23
C VAL A 85 0.49 5.35 0.93
N SER A 86 -0.23 5.24 2.05
CA SER A 86 0.19 4.39 3.15
C SER A 86 -0.85 3.34 3.50
N PHE A 87 -0.35 2.19 3.95
CA PHE A 87 -1.12 1.04 4.40
C PHE A 87 -0.73 0.73 5.85
N GLY A 88 -1.66 0.90 6.79
CA GLY A 88 -1.46 0.53 8.20
C GLY A 88 -2.15 -0.80 8.53
N SER A 89 -1.48 -1.68 9.26
CA SER A 89 -2.08 -2.93 9.76
C SER A 89 -3.31 -2.63 10.61
N LYS A 90 -4.36 -3.46 10.49
CA LYS A 90 -5.51 -3.44 11.41
C LYS A 90 -5.28 -4.29 12.65
N ASN A 91 -4.25 -5.13 12.63
CA ASN A 91 -4.00 -6.11 13.68
C ASN A 91 -3.06 -5.57 14.76
N ASP A 92 -2.32 -4.50 14.46
CA ASP A 92 -1.34 -3.86 15.33
C ASP A 92 -1.09 -2.41 14.87
N ASN A 93 -0.48 -1.59 15.74
CA ASN A 93 -0.30 -0.16 15.49
C ASN A 93 1.03 0.18 14.79
N ASP A 94 1.96 -0.76 14.72
CA ASP A 94 3.35 -0.47 14.39
C ASP A 94 3.72 -0.97 12.99
N THR A 95 2.99 -1.95 12.46
CA THR A 95 3.18 -2.49 11.11
C THR A 95 2.50 -1.61 10.08
N HIS A 96 3.28 -0.96 9.25
CA HIS A 96 2.76 -0.11 8.18
C HIS A 96 3.71 -0.06 6.99
N CYS A 97 3.14 0.20 5.81
CA CYS A 97 3.87 0.42 4.57
C CYS A 97 3.59 1.83 4.05
N ILE A 98 4.62 2.56 3.64
CA ILE A 98 4.50 3.86 2.98
C ILE A 98 5.07 3.72 1.57
N ILE A 99 4.30 4.16 0.58
CA ILE A 99 4.69 4.21 -0.83
C ILE A 99 4.69 5.69 -1.23
N GLU A 100 5.86 6.29 -1.25
CA GLU A 100 6.07 7.71 -1.61
C GLU A 100 6.40 7.86 -3.09
N PHE A 101 5.94 8.95 -3.70
CA PHE A 101 6.20 9.27 -5.10
C PHE A 101 7.45 10.16 -5.21
N CYS A 102 8.45 9.72 -5.99
CA CYS A 102 9.72 10.43 -6.20
C CYS A 102 9.81 11.07 -7.58
#